data_AF-A0A2H0AMH6-F1
#
_entry.id   AF-A0A2H0AMH6-F1
#
_cell.length_a   1.000
_cell.length_b   1.000
_cell.length_c   1.000
_cell.angle_alpha   90.00
_cell.angle_beta   90.00
_cell.angle_gamma   90.00
#
_symmetry.space_group_name_H-M   'P 1'
#
loop_
_entity.id
_entity.type
_entity.pdbx_description
1 polymer ?
#
loop_
_entity_poly.entity_id
_entity_poly.type
_entity_poly.pdbx_seq_one_letter_code
_entity_poly.pdbx_strand_id
1 'polypeptide(L)'
;MAGVSRLQYTPDIRIVRIMCTGRLDPAITARAFKKGLDGLLIIGCYFGDCHYISGNYQAKAKLDVARRLYEYVGMNPERLAFRQCSSGEASVFVKIVTEFTEKIKELGPLGAGGDRLESPLLIKKLETAEAVLAGEKIRWVIGKRAPFLKTGNMYGEVFTEHEFRRAADMIIVEETEVQEILAGLRDGARSVKDLAASFSMPVEKVFRHILALKRKGFVVPERIVGRSPLYTLAPKEV
;
A
#
# COMPACT_ATOMS: atom_id res chain seq x y z
N MET A 1 8.56 -15.41 -25.02
CA MET A 1 8.50 -15.36 -26.50
C MET A 1 9.09 -14.09 -27.12
N ALA A 2 8.89 -12.89 -26.57
CA ALA A 2 9.40 -11.64 -27.15
C ALA A 2 10.90 -11.68 -27.55
N GLY A 3 11.77 -12.20 -26.69
CA GLY A 3 13.21 -12.35 -27.00
C GLY A 3 13.49 -13.33 -28.15
N VAL A 4 12.77 -14.45 -28.23
CA VAL A 4 12.87 -15.42 -29.34
C VAL A 4 12.40 -14.79 -30.65
N SER A 5 11.31 -14.02 -30.58
CA SER A 5 10.74 -13.28 -31.71
C SER A 5 11.52 -12.00 -32.05
N ARG A 6 12.63 -11.70 -31.35
CA ARG A 6 13.47 -10.50 -31.52
C ARG A 6 12.71 -9.17 -31.46
N LEU A 7 11.56 -9.16 -30.77
CA LEU A 7 10.76 -7.95 -30.61
C LEU A 7 11.47 -7.00 -29.64
N GLN A 8 11.73 -5.78 -30.10
CA GLN A 8 12.39 -4.76 -29.31
C GLN A 8 11.39 -4.08 -28.37
N TYR A 9 11.86 -3.77 -27.16
CA TYR A 9 11.21 -2.93 -26.18
C TYR A 9 12.30 -2.23 -25.37
N THR A 10 11.92 -1.23 -24.58
CA THR A 10 12.87 -0.45 -23.78
C THR A 10 13.73 -1.30 -22.83
N PRO A 11 15.04 -0.98 -22.67
CA PRO A 11 15.91 -1.63 -21.70
C PRO A 11 15.72 -1.13 -20.25
N ASP A 12 14.81 -0.20 -20.01
CA ASP A 12 14.59 0.42 -18.69
C ASP A 12 14.02 -0.55 -17.64
N ILE A 13 13.46 -1.68 -18.07
CA ILE A 13 12.82 -2.65 -17.17
C ILE A 13 13.78 -3.72 -16.64
N ARG A 14 13.54 -4.14 -15.39
CA ARG A 14 14.19 -5.31 -14.78
C ARG A 14 13.13 -6.32 -14.35
N ILE A 15 13.19 -7.51 -14.94
CA ILE A 15 12.18 -8.55 -14.72
C ILE A 15 12.59 -9.42 -13.53
N VAL A 16 11.70 -9.54 -12.55
CA VAL A 16 11.82 -10.51 -11.45
C VAL A 16 10.77 -11.59 -11.63
N ARG A 17 11.23 -12.84 -11.81
CA ARG A 17 10.35 -13.98 -12.00
C ARG A 17 9.81 -14.48 -10.66
N ILE A 18 8.49 -14.64 -10.57
CA ILE A 18 7.80 -15.38 -9.52
C ILE A 18 6.89 -16.43 -10.16
N MET A 19 6.55 -17.48 -9.42
CA MET A 19 5.71 -18.56 -9.97
C MET A 19 4.27 -18.11 -10.21
N CYS A 20 3.74 -17.21 -9.37
CA CYS A 20 2.38 -16.69 -9.49
C CYS A 20 2.34 -15.25 -8.97
N THR A 21 1.56 -14.39 -9.62
CA THR A 21 1.29 -13.03 -9.10
C THR A 21 0.61 -13.06 -7.74
N GLY A 22 -0.14 -14.13 -7.42
CA GLY A 22 -0.73 -14.34 -6.09
C GLY A 22 0.30 -14.40 -4.96
N ARG A 23 1.56 -14.76 -5.25
CA ARG A 23 2.64 -14.80 -4.27
C ARG A 23 3.11 -13.41 -3.85
N LEU A 24 2.79 -12.38 -4.63
CA LEU A 24 3.15 -11.00 -4.35
C LEU A 24 2.48 -10.56 -3.04
N ASP A 25 3.32 -10.06 -2.15
CA ASP A 25 2.91 -9.42 -0.92
C ASP A 25 2.81 -7.90 -1.18
N PRO A 26 1.70 -7.23 -0.83
CA PRO A 26 1.54 -5.80 -1.09
C PRO A 26 2.57 -4.92 -0.35
N ALA A 27 3.13 -5.35 0.78
CA ALA A 27 4.19 -4.59 1.44
C ALA A 27 5.48 -4.54 0.59
N ILE A 28 5.72 -5.56 -0.25
CA ILE A 28 6.87 -5.56 -1.17
C ILE A 28 6.75 -4.43 -2.19
N THR A 29 5.54 -4.08 -2.64
CA THR A 29 5.37 -3.01 -3.61
C THR A 29 5.75 -1.67 -2.99
N ALA A 30 5.38 -1.42 -1.72
CA ALA A 30 5.75 -0.18 -1.02
C ALA A 30 7.26 -0.12 -0.76
N ARG A 31 7.85 -1.25 -0.35
CA ARG A 31 9.30 -1.36 -0.18
C ARG A 31 10.06 -1.06 -1.48
N ALA A 32 9.52 -1.49 -2.62
CA ALA A 32 10.15 -1.25 -3.91
C ALA A 32 10.19 0.25 -4.25
N PHE A 33 9.07 0.96 -4.07
CA PHE A 33 9.03 2.42 -4.23
C PHE A 33 9.92 3.14 -3.23
N LYS A 34 9.93 2.70 -1.96
CA LYS A 34 10.85 3.25 -0.94
C LYS A 34 12.33 3.13 -1.35
N LYS A 35 12.69 2.10 -2.12
CA LYS A 35 14.04 1.90 -2.66
C LYS A 35 14.33 2.69 -3.94
N GLY A 36 13.41 3.56 -4.37
CA GLY A 36 13.60 4.46 -5.51
C GLY A 36 13.14 3.91 -6.86
N LEU A 37 12.23 2.92 -6.91
CA LEU A 37 11.60 2.55 -8.19
C LEU A 37 10.64 3.65 -8.65
N ASP A 38 10.73 4.07 -9.90
CA ASP A 38 9.79 5.05 -10.49
C ASP A 38 8.44 4.42 -10.88
N GLY A 39 8.44 3.11 -11.14
CA GLY A 39 7.26 2.35 -11.52
C GLY A 39 7.42 0.86 -11.27
N LEU A 40 6.32 0.19 -10.93
CA LEU A 40 6.24 -1.24 -10.74
C LEU A 40 5.10 -1.85 -11.57
N LEU A 41 5.47 -2.67 -12.54
CA LEU A 41 4.56 -3.40 -13.41
C LEU A 41 4.49 -4.87 -13.01
N ILE A 42 3.28 -5.34 -12.72
CA ILE A 42 2.98 -6.74 -12.42
C ILE A 42 2.22 -7.31 -13.61
N ILE A 43 2.78 -8.33 -14.25
CA ILE A 43 2.14 -9.04 -15.35
C ILE A 43 1.75 -10.44 -14.87
N GLY A 44 0.48 -10.82 -15.05
CA GLY A 44 -0.03 -12.14 -14.69
C GLY A 44 -0.81 -12.81 -15.83
N CYS A 45 -1.25 -14.05 -15.60
CA CYS A 45 -2.17 -14.76 -16.49
C CYS A 45 -3.52 -14.04 -16.59
N TYR A 46 -4.27 -14.27 -17.66
CA TYR A 46 -5.67 -13.86 -17.77
C TYR A 46 -6.54 -14.44 -16.65
N PHE A 47 -7.61 -13.73 -16.31
CA PHE A 47 -8.58 -14.21 -15.32
C PHE A 47 -9.31 -15.41 -15.92
N GLY A 48 -9.32 -16.53 -15.19
CA GLY A 48 -9.74 -17.84 -15.71
C GLY A 48 -8.56 -18.76 -16.03
N ASP A 49 -7.43 -18.22 -16.50
CA ASP A 49 -6.27 -18.99 -16.96
C ASP A 49 -5.16 -19.12 -15.90
N CYS A 50 -5.49 -18.86 -14.64
CA CYS A 50 -4.50 -18.92 -13.57
C CYS A 50 -4.07 -20.37 -13.34
N HIS A 51 -2.77 -20.66 -13.52
CA HIS A 51 -2.21 -21.98 -13.19
C HIS A 51 -2.47 -22.40 -11.73
N TYR A 52 -2.54 -21.41 -10.83
CA TYR A 52 -2.84 -21.60 -9.41
C TYR A 52 -4.29 -21.22 -9.06
N ILE A 53 -5.21 -21.39 -10.01
CA ILE A 53 -6.67 -21.25 -9.87
C ILE A 53 -7.13 -19.80 -9.62
N SER A 54 -6.74 -19.20 -8.49
CA SER A 54 -7.23 -17.90 -8.04
C SER A 54 -6.13 -16.87 -7.73
N GLY A 55 -4.85 -17.25 -7.86
CA GLY A 55 -3.73 -16.39 -7.47
C GLY A 55 -3.72 -15.00 -8.12
N ASN A 56 -4.06 -14.89 -9.41
CA ASN A 56 -4.14 -13.59 -10.10
C ASN A 56 -5.31 -12.71 -9.64
N TYR A 57 -6.45 -13.29 -9.24
CA TYR A 57 -7.56 -12.54 -8.63
C TYR A 57 -7.15 -11.97 -7.27
N GLN A 58 -6.44 -12.76 -6.46
CA GLN A 58 -5.90 -12.29 -5.18
C GLN A 58 -4.86 -11.19 -5.38
N ALA A 59 -3.99 -11.32 -6.39
CA ALA A 59 -3.03 -10.28 -6.76
C ALA A 59 -3.74 -8.97 -7.12
N LYS A 60 -4.79 -9.03 -7.95
CA LYS A 60 -5.58 -7.84 -8.31
C LYS A 60 -6.18 -7.17 -7.07
N ALA A 61 -6.79 -7.93 -6.17
CA ALA A 61 -7.35 -7.40 -4.92
C ALA A 61 -6.28 -6.71 -4.04
N LYS A 62 -5.11 -7.33 -3.88
CA LYS A 62 -3.97 -6.76 -3.14
C LYS A 62 -3.50 -5.45 -3.75
N LEU A 63 -3.30 -5.43 -5.07
CA LEU A 63 -2.79 -4.27 -5.79
C LEU A 63 -3.81 -3.13 -5.85
N ASP A 64 -5.10 -3.44 -5.89
CA ASP A 64 -6.15 -2.41 -5.83
C ASP A 64 -6.12 -1.68 -4.49
N VAL A 65 -6.05 -2.41 -3.36
CA VAL A 65 -5.91 -1.80 -2.04
C VAL A 65 -4.60 -1.01 -1.91
N ALA A 66 -3.49 -1.55 -2.43
CA ALA A 66 -2.20 -0.85 -2.42
C ALA A 66 -2.24 0.46 -3.22
N ARG A 67 -2.84 0.46 -4.42
CA ARG A 67 -3.00 1.68 -5.24
C ARG A 67 -3.80 2.77 -4.51
N ARG A 68 -4.86 2.39 -3.80
CA ARG A 68 -5.65 3.34 -3.00
C ARG A 68 -4.84 3.97 -1.88
N LEU A 69 -4.05 3.15 -1.18
CA LEU A 69 -3.14 3.65 -0.15
C LEU A 69 -2.09 4.59 -0.76
N TYR A 70 -1.53 4.26 -1.92
CA TYR A 70 -0.57 5.11 -2.62
C TYR A 70 -1.11 6.47 -3.00
N GLU A 71 -2.31 6.52 -3.57
CA GLU A 71 -3.02 7.77 -3.83
C GLU A 71 -3.23 8.56 -2.54
N TYR A 72 -3.66 7.90 -1.47
CA TYR A 72 -3.85 8.53 -0.16
C TYR A 72 -2.55 9.12 0.40
N VAL A 73 -1.43 8.38 0.30
CA VAL A 73 -0.12 8.84 0.78
C VAL A 73 0.59 9.78 -0.19
N GLY A 74 -0.06 10.14 -1.31
CA GLY A 74 0.40 11.17 -2.24
C GLY A 74 1.30 10.69 -3.37
N MET A 75 1.46 9.37 -3.56
CA MET A 75 2.10 8.82 -4.76
C MET A 75 1.05 8.67 -5.87
N ASN A 76 1.46 8.93 -7.11
CA ASN A 76 0.60 8.68 -8.26
C ASN A 76 0.28 7.17 -8.38
N PRO A 77 -1.01 6.77 -8.34
CA PRO A 77 -1.38 5.35 -8.38
C PRO A 77 -1.05 4.68 -9.72
N GLU A 78 -0.82 5.44 -10.79
CA GLU A 78 -0.40 4.92 -12.10
C GLU A 78 1.01 4.32 -12.07
N ARG A 79 1.84 4.65 -11.07
CA ARG A 79 3.16 4.04 -10.86
C ARG A 79 3.10 2.55 -10.53
N LEU A 80 1.95 2.04 -10.06
CA LEU A 80 1.74 0.61 -9.79
C LEU A 80 0.72 0.03 -10.78
N ALA A 81 1.16 -0.79 -11.74
CA ALA A 81 0.27 -1.38 -12.74
C ALA A 81 0.13 -2.90 -12.58
N PHE A 82 -1.10 -3.40 -12.75
CA PHE A 82 -1.37 -4.82 -13.00
C PHE A 82 -1.86 -4.97 -14.44
N ARG A 83 -1.24 -5.89 -15.19
CA ARG A 83 -1.59 -6.22 -16.57
C ARG A 83 -1.62 -7.73 -16.74
N GLN A 84 -2.26 -8.19 -17.82
CA GLN A 84 -2.41 -9.61 -18.11
C GLN A 84 -1.82 -9.90 -19.48
N CYS A 85 -1.14 -11.02 -19.58
CA CYS A 85 -0.48 -11.49 -20.79
C CYS A 85 -0.32 -13.00 -20.70
N SER A 86 -0.69 -13.72 -21.76
CA SER A 86 -0.38 -15.13 -21.93
C SER A 86 1.10 -15.32 -22.30
N SER A 87 1.63 -16.52 -22.06
CA SER A 87 2.97 -16.90 -22.51
C SER A 87 3.13 -16.81 -24.04
N GLY A 88 2.01 -16.99 -24.75
CA GLY A 88 1.85 -16.94 -26.21
C GLY A 88 1.73 -15.54 -26.82
N GLU A 89 1.81 -14.46 -26.06
CA GLU A 89 1.53 -13.10 -26.57
C GLU A 89 2.75 -12.19 -26.52
N ALA A 90 3.75 -12.48 -27.35
CA ALA A 90 5.00 -11.71 -27.40
C ALA A 90 4.79 -10.22 -27.69
N SER A 91 3.94 -9.91 -28.68
CA SER A 91 3.64 -8.54 -29.10
C SER A 91 2.87 -7.76 -28.03
N VAL A 92 1.94 -8.43 -27.33
CA VAL A 92 1.19 -7.84 -26.22
C VAL A 92 2.11 -7.50 -25.04
N PHE A 93 3.05 -8.40 -24.70
CA PHE A 93 4.06 -8.12 -23.68
C PHE A 93 4.88 -6.88 -24.03
N VAL A 94 5.39 -6.79 -25.27
CA VAL A 94 6.15 -5.62 -25.76
C VAL A 94 5.31 -4.35 -25.64
N LYS A 95 4.06 -4.38 -26.10
CA LYS A 95 3.13 -3.24 -26.00
C LYS A 95 2.94 -2.79 -24.56
N ILE A 96 2.60 -3.71 -23.66
CA ILE A 96 2.38 -3.42 -22.23
C ILE A 96 3.61 -2.76 -21.61
N VAL A 97 4.80 -3.30 -21.86
CA VAL A 97 6.05 -2.80 -21.31
C VAL A 97 6.37 -1.40 -21.85
N THR A 98 6.22 -1.21 -23.16
CA THR A 98 6.46 0.08 -23.82
C THR A 98 5.52 1.15 -23.28
N GLU A 99 4.20 0.92 -23.33
CA GLU A 99 3.19 1.87 -22.83
C GLU A 99 3.41 2.22 -21.35
N PHE A 100 3.71 1.21 -20.52
CA PHE A 100 3.98 1.46 -19.11
C PHE A 100 5.24 2.31 -18.93
N THR A 101 6.31 2.01 -19.66
CA THR A 101 7.57 2.76 -19.54
C THR A 101 7.43 4.20 -20.01
N GLU A 102 6.74 4.42 -21.13
CA GLU A 102 6.41 5.76 -21.63
C GLU A 102 5.63 6.55 -20.58
N LYS A 103 4.61 5.92 -19.98
CA LYS A 103 3.83 6.52 -18.91
C LYS A 103 4.67 6.90 -17.69
N ILE A 104 5.60 6.04 -17.26
CA ILE A 104 6.51 6.35 -16.15
C ILE A 104 7.47 7.49 -16.51
N LYS A 105 7.95 7.56 -17.76
CA LYS A 105 8.78 8.67 -18.24
C LYS A 105 8.01 9.99 -18.24
N GLU A 106 6.76 10.00 -18.68
CA GLU A 106 5.87 11.16 -18.62
C GLU A 106 5.63 11.62 -17.18
N LEU A 107 5.44 10.67 -16.25
CA LEU A 107 5.32 10.97 -14.83
C LEU A 107 6.62 11.48 -14.21
N GLY A 108 7.79 11.19 -14.80
CA GLY A 108 9.08 11.55 -14.26
C GLY A 108 9.47 10.80 -12.98
N PRO A 109 10.61 11.17 -12.37
CA PRO A 109 11.16 10.46 -11.21
C PRO A 109 10.23 10.46 -10.00
N LEU A 110 10.30 9.41 -9.19
CA LEU A 110 9.52 9.28 -7.96
C LEU A 110 9.78 10.46 -7.01
N GLY A 111 8.70 11.18 -6.66
CA GLY A 111 8.75 12.33 -5.76
C GLY A 111 9.41 13.58 -6.36
N ALA A 112 9.55 13.67 -7.68
CA ALA A 112 9.95 14.89 -8.37
C ALA A 112 9.09 15.20 -9.61
N GLY A 113 8.19 14.28 -10.00
CA GLY A 113 7.29 14.45 -11.14
C GLY A 113 5.81 14.38 -10.75
N GLY A 114 5.00 13.60 -11.46
CA GLY A 114 3.54 13.53 -11.36
C GLY A 114 2.96 12.97 -10.04
N ASP A 115 3.72 12.99 -8.95
CA ASP A 115 3.27 12.67 -7.59
C ASP A 115 2.73 13.93 -6.90
N ARG A 116 1.81 13.76 -5.94
CA ARG A 116 1.27 14.88 -5.15
C ARG A 116 2.27 15.34 -4.08
N LEU A 117 3.13 14.44 -3.60
CA LEU A 117 4.17 14.74 -2.62
C LEU A 117 5.55 14.57 -3.22
N GLU A 118 6.44 15.49 -2.87
CA GLU A 118 7.83 15.46 -3.27
C GLU A 118 8.70 14.69 -2.28
N SER A 119 9.84 14.20 -2.75
CA SER A 119 10.90 13.64 -1.91
C SER A 119 11.61 14.75 -1.11
N PRO A 120 11.99 14.52 0.17
CA PRO A 120 12.03 13.22 0.88
C PRO A 120 10.72 12.86 1.61
N LEU A 121 9.71 13.73 1.60
CA LEU A 121 8.46 13.49 2.32
C LEU A 121 7.71 12.27 1.77
N LEU A 122 7.70 12.09 0.45
CA LEU A 122 7.10 10.92 -0.19
C LEU A 122 7.73 9.60 0.29
N ILE A 123 9.05 9.55 0.44
CA ILE A 123 9.76 8.35 0.91
C ILE A 123 9.34 8.00 2.35
N LYS A 124 9.22 9.00 3.24
CA LYS A 124 8.69 8.79 4.60
C LYS A 124 7.25 8.27 4.58
N LYS A 125 6.42 8.80 3.69
CA LYS A 125 5.04 8.34 3.50
C LYS A 125 4.97 6.91 2.95
N LEU A 126 5.92 6.51 2.11
CA LEU A 126 6.05 5.13 1.61
C LEU A 126 6.53 4.15 2.69
N GLU A 127 7.32 4.59 3.67
CA GLU A 127 7.64 3.80 4.87
C GLU A 127 6.39 3.48 5.69
N THR A 128 5.54 4.50 5.92
CA THR A 128 4.23 4.29 6.54
C THR A 128 3.38 3.35 5.69
N ALA A 129 3.35 3.53 4.36
CA ALA A 129 2.58 2.65 3.48
C ALA A 129 3.04 1.19 3.54
N GLU A 130 4.36 0.92 3.63
CA GLU A 130 4.89 -0.42 3.84
C GLU A 130 4.37 -1.04 5.14
N ALA A 131 4.40 -0.27 6.24
CA ALA A 131 3.90 -0.73 7.53
C ALA A 131 2.38 -1.00 7.52
N VAL A 132 1.59 -0.14 6.87
CA VAL A 132 0.14 -0.32 6.69
C VAL A 132 -0.15 -1.59 5.88
N LEU A 133 0.51 -1.80 4.74
CA LEU A 133 0.31 -2.99 3.92
C LEU A 133 0.81 -4.27 4.59
N ALA A 134 1.79 -4.18 5.50
CA ALA A 134 2.22 -5.31 6.33
C ALA A 134 1.24 -5.61 7.48
N GLY A 135 0.40 -4.65 7.86
CA GLY A 135 -0.51 -4.74 9.00
C GLY A 135 -1.68 -5.71 8.82
N GLU A 136 -2.06 -6.38 9.91
CA GLU A 136 -3.11 -7.41 9.94
C GLU A 136 -4.47 -6.90 9.44
N LYS A 137 -4.88 -5.68 9.85
CA LYS A 137 -6.18 -5.13 9.44
C LYS A 137 -6.28 -5.02 7.91
N ILE A 138 -5.24 -4.57 7.24
CA ILE A 138 -5.23 -4.46 5.77
C ILE A 138 -5.23 -5.84 5.12
N ARG A 139 -4.53 -6.82 5.68
CA ARG A 139 -4.59 -8.22 5.21
C ARG A 139 -6.01 -8.78 5.31
N TRP A 140 -6.68 -8.48 6.41
CA TRP A 140 -8.07 -8.87 6.62
C TRP A 140 -8.98 -8.22 5.58
N VAL A 141 -8.86 -6.91 5.33
CA VAL A 141 -9.66 -6.21 4.30
C VAL A 141 -9.48 -6.85 2.93
N ILE A 142 -8.22 -7.10 2.51
CA ILE A 142 -7.92 -7.76 1.24
C ILE A 142 -8.56 -9.16 1.19
N GLY A 143 -8.45 -9.94 2.27
CA GLY A 143 -9.00 -11.28 2.36
C GLY A 143 -10.53 -11.34 2.36
N LYS A 144 -11.19 -10.31 2.90
CA LYS A 144 -12.66 -10.22 2.98
C LYS A 144 -13.34 -9.63 1.76
N ARG A 145 -12.57 -9.13 0.79
CA ARG A 145 -13.13 -8.61 -0.47
C ARG A 145 -14.04 -9.62 -1.18
N ALA A 146 -13.56 -10.84 -1.42
CA ALA A 146 -14.36 -11.82 -2.15
C ALA A 146 -15.62 -12.26 -1.37
N PRO A 147 -15.56 -12.58 -0.07
CA PRO A 147 -16.76 -12.85 0.73
C PRO A 147 -17.78 -11.71 0.69
N PHE A 148 -17.37 -10.46 0.97
CA PHE A 148 -18.30 -9.35 1.05
C PHE A 148 -18.97 -9.01 -0.29
N LEU A 149 -18.30 -9.23 -1.41
CA LEU A 149 -18.86 -8.96 -2.74
C LEU A 149 -19.69 -10.13 -3.33
N LYS A 150 -19.58 -11.34 -2.77
CA LYS A 150 -20.19 -12.54 -3.37
C LYS A 150 -21.13 -13.28 -2.44
N THR A 151 -20.65 -13.64 -1.25
CA THR A 151 -21.39 -14.48 -0.30
C THR A 151 -22.05 -13.66 0.81
N GLY A 152 -21.60 -12.42 1.01
CA GLY A 152 -22.03 -11.53 2.06
C GLY A 152 -21.25 -11.69 3.37
N ASN A 153 -21.57 -10.84 4.34
CA ASN A 153 -21.03 -10.88 5.69
C ASN A 153 -21.76 -11.91 6.57
N MET A 154 -21.48 -11.92 7.88
CA MET A 154 -22.12 -12.85 8.85
C MET A 154 -23.65 -12.70 8.93
N TYR A 155 -24.20 -11.58 8.45
CA TYR A 155 -25.64 -11.29 8.42
C TYR A 155 -26.24 -11.52 7.03
N GLY A 156 -25.47 -12.03 6.07
CA GLY A 156 -25.90 -12.24 4.69
C GLY A 156 -25.92 -10.97 3.83
N GLU A 157 -25.41 -9.84 4.33
CA GLU A 157 -25.35 -8.59 3.57
C GLU A 157 -24.24 -8.65 2.53
N VAL A 158 -24.62 -8.54 1.25
CA VAL A 158 -23.68 -8.47 0.12
C VAL A 158 -23.41 -7.00 -0.21
N PHE A 159 -22.14 -6.64 -0.19
CA PHE A 159 -21.68 -5.29 -0.44
C PHE A 159 -21.58 -5.06 -1.95
N THR A 160 -21.94 -3.87 -2.40
CA THR A 160 -21.52 -3.36 -3.70
C THR A 160 -20.02 -3.04 -3.69
N GLU A 161 -19.41 -2.99 -4.89
CA GLU A 161 -18.00 -2.57 -5.01
C GLU A 161 -17.77 -1.17 -4.42
N HIS A 162 -18.75 -0.27 -4.52
CA HIS A 162 -18.67 1.07 -3.96
C HIS A 162 -18.68 1.05 -2.42
N GLU A 163 -19.55 0.26 -1.80
CA GLU A 163 -19.61 0.14 -0.34
C GLU A 163 -18.34 -0.49 0.22
N PHE A 164 -17.86 -1.58 -0.40
CA PHE A 164 -16.59 -2.19 0.00
C PHE A 164 -15.44 -1.19 -0.12
N ARG A 165 -15.41 -0.44 -1.23
CA ARG A 165 -14.39 0.57 -1.48
C ARG A 165 -14.37 1.66 -0.41
N ARG A 166 -15.53 2.24 -0.06
CA ARG A 166 -15.63 3.24 1.01
C ARG A 166 -15.17 2.69 2.35
N ALA A 167 -15.55 1.45 2.68
CA ALA A 167 -15.11 0.79 3.90
C ALA A 167 -13.57 0.61 3.93
N ALA A 168 -13.00 0.15 2.82
CA ALA A 168 -11.55 0.01 2.67
C ALA A 168 -10.83 1.36 2.81
N ASP A 169 -11.36 2.45 2.27
CA ASP A 169 -10.77 3.79 2.40
C ASP A 169 -10.71 4.27 3.84
N MET A 170 -11.81 4.12 4.57
CA MET A 170 -11.84 4.51 5.98
C MET A 170 -10.78 3.76 6.79
N ILE A 171 -10.63 2.45 6.52
CA ILE A 171 -9.61 1.62 7.18
C ILE A 171 -8.20 2.03 6.76
N ILE A 172 -7.96 2.33 5.47
CA ILE A 172 -6.67 2.81 4.97
C ILE A 172 -6.27 4.10 5.70
N VAL A 173 -7.19 5.06 5.81
CA VAL A 173 -6.96 6.33 6.52
C VAL A 173 -6.63 6.06 7.99
N GLU A 174 -7.46 5.29 8.69
CA GLU A 174 -7.27 4.98 10.10
C GLU A 174 -5.92 4.28 10.36
N GLU A 175 -5.59 3.26 9.57
CA GLU A 175 -4.34 2.52 9.72
C GLU A 175 -3.13 3.37 9.38
N THR A 176 -3.21 4.26 8.39
CA THR A 176 -2.12 5.19 8.07
C THR A 176 -1.86 6.12 9.25
N GLU A 177 -2.90 6.68 9.85
CA GLU A 177 -2.76 7.56 11.01
C GLU A 177 -2.15 6.86 12.22
N VAL A 178 -2.59 5.62 12.47
CA VAL A 178 -2.02 4.79 13.53
C VAL A 178 -0.54 4.53 13.26
N GLN A 179 -0.15 4.17 12.05
CA GLN A 179 1.26 3.91 11.72
C GLN A 179 2.12 5.19 11.80
N GLU A 180 1.57 6.36 11.45
CA GLU A 180 2.27 7.64 11.60
C GLU A 180 2.50 7.99 13.07
N ILE A 181 1.47 7.83 13.92
CA ILE A 181 1.60 8.02 15.37
C ILE A 181 2.66 7.07 15.93
N LEU A 182 2.59 5.78 15.58
CA LEU A 182 3.57 4.79 16.04
C LEU A 182 4.99 5.12 15.55
N ALA A 183 5.15 5.61 14.33
CA ALA A 183 6.43 6.05 13.80
C ALA A 183 6.97 7.26 14.58
N GLY A 184 6.15 8.27 14.83
CA GLY A 184 6.55 9.45 15.61
C GLY A 184 6.96 9.14 17.05
N LEU A 185 6.42 8.06 17.63
CA LEU A 185 6.78 7.58 18.97
C LEU A 185 8.06 6.71 18.99
N ARG A 186 8.55 6.23 17.83
CA ARG A 186 9.86 5.53 17.76
C ARG A 186 11.02 6.49 17.95
N ASP A 187 10.85 7.75 17.58
CA ASP A 187 11.86 8.80 17.71
C ASP A 187 11.97 9.34 19.16
N GLY A 188 11.13 8.86 20.08
CA GLY A 188 11.09 9.26 21.48
C GLY A 188 9.69 9.67 21.95
N ALA A 189 9.58 9.98 23.23
CA ALA A 189 8.29 10.32 23.83
C ALA A 189 7.78 11.69 23.36
N ARG A 190 6.52 11.72 22.92
CA ARG A 190 5.87 12.92 22.37
C ARG A 190 4.51 13.16 22.99
N SER A 191 4.10 14.43 23.04
CA SER A 191 2.73 14.76 23.42
C SER A 191 1.77 14.57 22.25
N VAL A 192 0.47 14.48 22.56
CA VAL A 192 -0.59 14.46 21.54
C VAL A 192 -0.54 15.69 20.64
N LYS A 193 -0.19 16.85 21.19
CA LYS A 193 -0.07 18.11 20.44
C LYS A 193 1.09 18.05 19.44
N ASP A 194 2.23 17.51 19.85
CA ASP A 194 3.42 17.40 18.99
C ASP A 194 3.18 16.41 17.84
N LEU A 195 2.51 15.29 18.13
CA LEU A 195 2.12 14.30 17.12
C LEU A 195 1.11 14.88 16.13
N ALA A 196 0.09 15.59 16.61
CA ALA A 196 -0.90 16.26 15.77
C ALA A 196 -0.25 17.27 14.82
N ALA A 197 0.68 18.09 15.33
CA ALA A 197 1.43 19.04 14.51
C ALA A 197 2.34 18.35 13.48
N SER A 198 3.05 17.30 13.88
CA SER A 198 4.02 16.59 13.02
C SER A 198 3.38 15.97 11.78
N PHE A 199 2.15 15.46 11.91
CA PHE A 199 1.46 14.77 10.83
C PHE A 199 0.24 15.53 10.29
N SER A 200 0.06 16.80 10.68
CA SER A 200 -1.09 17.63 10.28
C SER A 200 -2.44 16.96 10.55
N MET A 201 -2.57 16.31 11.70
CA MET A 201 -3.80 15.64 12.13
C MET A 201 -4.55 16.48 13.18
N PRO A 202 -5.89 16.39 13.24
CA PRO A 202 -6.65 16.98 14.34
C PRO A 202 -6.25 16.36 15.69
N VAL A 203 -6.08 17.21 16.71
CA VAL A 203 -5.67 16.80 18.07
C VAL A 203 -6.66 15.77 18.64
N GLU A 204 -7.97 15.92 18.42
CA GLU A 204 -8.96 14.95 18.91
C GLU A 204 -8.80 13.57 18.25
N LYS A 205 -8.29 13.51 17.03
CA LYS A 205 -8.08 12.26 16.31
C LYS A 205 -6.85 11.53 16.84
N VAL A 206 -5.73 12.25 17.01
CA VAL A 206 -4.52 11.71 17.64
C VAL A 206 -4.80 11.23 19.05
N PHE A 207 -5.55 12.02 19.84
CA PHE A 207 -5.93 11.64 21.19
C PHE A 207 -6.72 10.33 21.24
N ARG A 208 -7.73 10.17 20.36
CA ARG A 208 -8.51 8.92 20.25
C ARG A 208 -7.63 7.72 19.91
N HIS A 209 -6.71 7.87 18.96
CA HIS A 209 -5.77 6.82 18.58
C HIS A 209 -4.83 6.44 19.72
N ILE A 210 -4.24 7.43 20.41
CA ILE A 210 -3.37 7.19 21.57
C ILE A 210 -4.11 6.46 22.69
N LEU A 211 -5.35 6.85 23.01
CA LEU A 211 -6.15 6.14 24.01
C LEU A 211 -6.45 4.70 23.59
N ALA A 212 -6.77 4.47 22.31
CA ALA A 212 -6.99 3.12 21.79
C ALA A 212 -5.72 2.27 21.84
N LEU A 213 -4.57 2.82 21.47
CA LEU A 213 -3.26 2.16 21.54
C LEU A 213 -2.84 1.87 22.98
N LYS A 214 -3.10 2.79 23.92
CA LYS A 214 -2.87 2.59 25.35
C LYS A 214 -3.72 1.44 25.90
N ARG A 215 -5.02 1.39 25.58
CA ARG A 215 -5.91 0.28 25.99
C ARG A 215 -5.44 -1.07 25.47
N LYS A 216 -4.81 -1.08 24.29
CA LYS A 216 -4.24 -2.29 23.67
C LYS A 216 -2.81 -2.60 24.13
N GLY A 217 -2.23 -1.79 25.02
CA GLY A 217 -0.87 -2.00 25.54
C GLY A 217 0.25 -1.64 24.57
N PHE A 218 -0.02 -0.94 23.45
CA PHE A 218 1.04 -0.54 22.50
C PHE A 218 1.76 0.75 22.91
N VAL A 219 1.12 1.59 23.72
CA VAL A 219 1.61 2.92 24.10
C VAL A 219 1.39 3.14 25.58
N VAL A 220 2.38 3.69 26.27
CA VAL A 220 2.33 3.99 27.71
C VAL A 220 2.67 5.46 27.97
N PRO A 221 2.10 6.09 29.02
CA PRO A 221 2.57 7.40 29.46
C PRO A 221 3.96 7.27 30.07
N GLU A 222 4.90 8.10 29.66
CA GLU A 222 6.27 8.12 30.22
C GLU A 222 6.39 9.14 31.35
N ARG A 223 6.04 10.40 31.07
CA ARG A 223 6.10 11.51 32.03
C ARG A 223 5.14 12.62 31.64
N ILE A 224 4.87 13.53 32.56
CA ILE A 224 4.02 14.71 32.32
C ILE A 224 4.91 15.94 32.26
N VAL A 225 4.83 16.72 31.18
CA VAL A 225 5.50 18.01 31.04
C VAL A 225 4.46 19.11 31.08
N GLY A 226 4.47 19.92 32.15
CA GLY A 226 3.43 20.92 32.42
C GLY A 226 2.06 20.26 32.59
N ARG A 227 1.15 20.51 31.64
CA ARG A 227 -0.21 19.90 31.59
C ARG A 227 -0.36 18.84 30.50
N SER A 228 0.73 18.43 29.85
CA SER A 228 0.70 17.52 28.70
C SER A 228 1.43 16.22 29.00
N PRO A 229 0.73 15.07 29.01
CA PRO A 229 1.38 13.77 29.10
C PRO A 229 2.18 13.49 27.83
N LEU A 230 3.40 13.00 28.00
CA LEU A 230 4.20 12.41 26.93
C LEU A 230 3.94 10.91 26.91
N TYR A 231 3.75 10.39 25.71
CA TYR A 231 3.54 8.97 25.46
C TYR A 231 4.76 8.40 24.76
N THR A 232 5.05 7.13 25.03
CA THR A 232 6.11 6.35 24.37
C THR A 232 5.57 4.97 24.00
N LEU A 233 6.30 4.24 23.14
CA LEU A 233 5.95 2.86 22.83
C LEU A 233 6.11 1.99 24.07
N ALA A 234 5.19 1.06 24.28
CA ALA A 234 5.34 0.07 25.34
C ALA A 234 6.62 -0.75 25.09
N PRO A 235 7.39 -1.09 26.14
CA PRO A 235 8.50 -2.01 26.01
C PRO A 235 7.95 -3.34 25.48
N LYS A 236 8.58 -3.89 24.43
CA LYS A 236 8.26 -5.26 24.02
C LYS A 236 8.75 -6.18 25.13
N GLU A 237 7.84 -6.99 25.69
CA GLU A 237 8.26 -8.15 26.46
C GLU A 237 9.15 -9.00 25.54
N VAL A 238 10.38 -9.25 25.99
CA VAL A 238 11.41 -10.02 25.26
C VAL A 238 11.08 -11.51 25.34
#